data_AF-G8C3J5-F1
#
_entry.id   AF-G8C3J5-F1
#
_cell.length_a   1.000
_cell.length_b   1.000
_cell.length_c   1.000
_cell.angle_alpha   90.00
_cell.angle_beta   90.00
_cell.angle_gamma   90.00
#
_symmetry.space_group_name_H-M   'P 1'
#
loop_
_entity.id
_entity.type
_entity.pdbx_description
1 polymer ?
#
loop_
_entity_poly.entity_id
_entity_poly.type
_entity_poly.pdbx_seq_one_letter_code
_entity_poly.pdbx_strand_id
1 'polypeptide(L)'
;MKEAIDLSAQSTVGNEKLGQDIKTTFSEIEKEDKTSKLNSESESKFREVYKKAEKHLKDYLKGKAKMEAYVSLTQSQGTRRKKRSVSSTNYSPLTREERTALSEMYKFFEELELKQKEFLPKLYGIEGREAPTVVVSPKPRSSELSSHLNQIGWVSQAQVRYTTERPGGYGKKNTPNHWVNWEKNPYKPFLSQVSEYTELVNQVKQAEQNRNSYISGQRWKGVLALLAGPGSVRSTYAGANSYNNYLQLAQEEFSNKVALKFLEWMNQLQRDSKS
;
A
#
# COMPACT_ATOMS: atom_id res chain seq x y z
N MET A 1 8.12 25.84 89.61
CA MET A 1 7.52 25.69 88.26
C MET A 1 8.14 24.48 87.62
N LYS A 2 7.36 23.42 87.37
CA LYS A 2 7.73 22.28 86.55
C LYS A 2 6.57 22.06 85.60
N GLU A 3 6.73 22.43 84.34
CA GLU A 3 5.77 22.09 83.29
C GLU A 3 5.96 20.62 82.95
N ALA A 4 4.91 19.82 83.16
CA ALA A 4 4.86 18.46 82.68
C ALA A 4 4.57 18.51 81.18
N ILE A 5 5.53 18.04 80.37
CA ILE A 5 5.32 17.81 78.94
C ILE A 5 4.42 16.59 78.83
N ASP A 6 3.17 16.82 78.44
CA ASP A 6 2.21 15.75 78.14
C ASP A 6 2.57 15.11 76.79
N LEU A 7 3.15 13.92 76.86
CA LEU A 7 3.55 13.10 75.71
C LEU A 7 2.41 12.17 75.21
N SER A 8 1.20 12.29 75.74
CA SER A 8 0.06 11.45 75.31
C SER A 8 -0.45 11.76 73.90
N ALA A 9 -0.02 12.86 73.29
CA ALA A 9 -0.44 13.27 71.95
C ALA A 9 0.36 12.65 70.79
N GLN A 10 1.37 11.81 71.04
CA GLN A 10 2.38 11.46 70.02
C GLN A 10 2.35 10.03 69.47
N SER A 11 1.28 9.24 69.65
CA SER A 11 1.33 7.80 69.27
C SER A 11 0.17 7.23 68.45
N THR A 12 -0.67 8.05 67.79
CA THR A 12 -1.75 7.51 66.92
C THR A 12 -1.76 8.00 65.48
N VAL A 13 -0.81 8.84 65.06
CA VAL A 13 -0.71 9.31 63.66
C VAL A 13 0.12 8.35 62.77
N GLY A 14 0.76 7.33 63.34
CA GLY A 14 1.77 6.51 62.66
C GLY A 14 1.24 5.33 61.83
N ASN A 15 0.24 4.58 62.31
CA ASN A 15 -0.06 3.25 61.75
C ASN A 15 -0.97 3.27 60.50
N GLU A 16 -1.93 4.19 60.42
CA GLU A 16 -2.82 4.30 59.25
C GLU A 16 -2.09 4.85 58.03
N LYS A 17 -1.21 5.84 58.23
CA LYS A 17 -0.36 6.40 57.17
C LYS A 17 0.68 5.38 56.69
N LEU A 18 1.36 4.68 57.60
CA LEU A 18 2.26 3.56 57.24
C LEU A 18 1.53 2.46 56.47
N GLY A 19 0.33 2.07 56.90
CA GLY A 19 -0.48 1.06 56.20
C GLY A 19 -0.91 1.51 54.80
N GLN A 20 -1.26 2.78 54.62
CA GLN A 20 -1.55 3.37 53.31
C GLN A 20 -0.32 3.46 52.41
N ASP A 21 0.83 3.87 52.95
CA ASP A 21 2.09 3.97 52.20
C ASP A 21 2.58 2.58 51.76
N ILE A 22 2.49 1.57 52.63
CA ILE A 22 2.82 0.17 52.31
C ILE A 22 1.90 -0.37 51.22
N LYS A 23 0.57 -0.18 51.35
CA LYS A 23 -0.40 -0.63 50.36
C LYS A 23 -0.18 0.05 49.00
N THR A 24 0.14 1.34 49.01
CA THR A 24 0.46 2.11 47.81
C THR A 24 1.73 1.58 47.16
N THR A 25 2.79 1.34 47.94
CA THR A 25 4.06 0.78 47.46
C THR A 25 3.86 -0.60 46.85
N PHE A 26 3.13 -1.51 47.51
CA PHE A 26 2.82 -2.83 46.95
C PHE A 26 2.01 -2.75 45.65
N SER A 27 1.01 -1.86 45.60
CA SER A 27 0.23 -1.66 44.37
C SER A 27 1.06 -1.11 43.21
N GLU A 28 2.07 -0.29 43.52
CA GLU A 28 2.98 0.26 42.53
C GLU A 28 3.96 -0.81 42.01
N ILE A 29 4.50 -1.65 42.90
CA ILE A 29 5.31 -2.82 42.53
C ILE A 29 4.50 -3.79 41.63
N GLU A 30 3.24 -4.04 41.95
CA GLU A 30 2.38 -4.92 41.15
C GLU A 30 2.11 -4.33 39.75
N LYS A 31 1.91 -3.02 39.66
CA LYS A 31 1.79 -2.32 38.37
C LYS A 31 3.09 -2.39 37.57
N GLU A 32 4.23 -2.19 38.22
CA GLU A 32 5.55 -2.27 37.58
C GLU A 32 5.79 -3.67 37.00
N ASP A 33 5.52 -4.73 37.77
CA ASP A 33 5.67 -6.13 37.31
C ASP A 33 4.74 -6.43 36.12
N LYS A 34 3.46 -6.01 36.19
CA LYS A 34 2.51 -6.16 35.06
C LYS A 34 2.96 -5.39 33.83
N THR A 35 3.46 -4.17 33.99
CA THR A 35 3.96 -3.33 32.89
C THR A 35 5.20 -3.93 32.26
N SER A 36 6.13 -4.43 33.07
CA SER A 36 7.36 -5.08 32.62
C SER A 36 7.06 -6.34 31.82
N LYS A 37 6.15 -7.20 32.30
CA LYS A 37 5.68 -8.39 31.57
C LYS A 37 5.03 -8.02 30.24
N LEU A 38 4.15 -7.02 30.23
CA LEU A 38 3.50 -6.53 29.02
C LEU A 38 4.51 -5.99 28.01
N ASN A 39 5.51 -5.24 28.48
CA ASN A 39 6.59 -4.71 27.65
C ASN A 39 7.39 -5.86 27.01
N SER A 40 7.82 -6.84 27.80
CA SER A 40 8.55 -8.01 27.29
C SER A 40 7.74 -8.81 26.24
N GLU A 41 6.45 -9.03 26.49
CA GLU A 41 5.56 -9.73 25.54
C GLU A 41 5.39 -8.95 24.24
N SER A 42 5.11 -7.64 24.34
CA SER A 42 4.93 -6.77 23.17
C SER A 42 6.20 -6.63 22.34
N GLU A 43 7.36 -6.51 22.99
CA GLU A 43 8.65 -6.41 22.31
C GLU A 43 9.00 -7.71 21.59
N SER A 44 8.76 -8.86 22.24
CA SER A 44 8.95 -10.17 21.62
C SER A 44 8.10 -10.33 20.36
N LYS A 45 6.80 -9.99 20.45
CA LYS A 45 5.88 -10.07 19.30
C LYS A 45 6.23 -9.08 18.19
N PHE A 46 6.65 -7.87 18.53
CA PHE A 46 7.13 -6.92 17.53
C PHE A 46 8.38 -7.44 16.82
N ARG A 47 9.36 -7.98 17.56
CA ARG A 47 10.59 -8.55 16.97
C ARG A 47 10.30 -9.74 16.07
N GLU A 48 9.34 -10.60 16.42
CA GLU A 48 8.88 -11.71 15.56
C GLU A 48 8.37 -11.19 14.21
N VAL A 49 7.50 -10.17 14.20
CA VAL A 49 6.97 -9.59 12.97
C VAL A 49 8.04 -8.86 12.17
N TYR A 50 8.90 -8.08 12.86
CA TYR A 50 9.98 -7.34 12.22
C TYR A 50 10.94 -8.26 11.46
N LYS A 51 11.34 -9.39 12.05
CA LYS A 51 12.19 -10.39 11.38
C LYS A 51 11.58 -10.97 10.10
N LYS A 52 10.24 -11.11 10.06
CA LYS A 52 9.54 -11.53 8.83
C LYS A 52 9.55 -10.40 7.79
N ALA A 53 9.31 -9.18 8.22
CA ALA A 53 9.26 -7.99 7.37
C ALA A 53 10.62 -7.61 6.78
N GLU A 54 11.71 -7.84 7.50
CA GLU A 54 13.08 -7.50 7.08
C GLU A 54 13.43 -8.02 5.68
N LYS A 55 12.98 -9.24 5.35
CA LYS A 55 13.19 -9.87 4.04
C LYS A 55 12.59 -9.09 2.87
N HIS A 56 11.52 -8.34 3.12
CA HIS A 56 10.77 -7.58 2.12
C HIS A 56 11.06 -6.07 2.19
N LEU A 57 11.81 -5.60 3.19
CA LEU A 57 12.01 -4.18 3.49
C LEU A 57 12.67 -3.42 2.34
N LYS A 58 13.72 -4.00 1.76
CA LYS A 58 14.49 -3.36 0.67
C LYS A 58 13.62 -3.07 -0.55
N ASP A 59 12.84 -4.05 -0.98
CA ASP A 59 12.00 -3.91 -2.18
C ASP A 59 10.73 -3.09 -1.88
N TYR A 60 10.22 -3.16 -0.65
CA TYR A 60 9.15 -2.28 -0.19
C TYR A 60 9.55 -0.81 -0.27
N LEU A 61 10.73 -0.44 0.26
CA LEU A 61 11.20 0.94 0.25
C LEU A 61 11.40 1.48 -1.18
N LYS A 62 11.90 0.65 -2.10
CA LYS A 62 11.98 0.99 -3.53
C LYS A 62 10.61 1.20 -4.16
N GLY A 63 9.68 0.28 -3.91
CA GLY A 63 8.30 0.39 -4.40
C GLY A 63 7.61 1.66 -3.87
N LYS A 64 7.77 1.95 -2.58
CA LYS A 64 7.25 3.18 -1.95
C LYS A 64 7.83 4.43 -2.62
N ALA A 65 9.14 4.51 -2.79
CA ALA A 65 9.79 5.66 -3.44
C ALA A 65 9.30 5.87 -4.89
N LYS A 66 9.06 4.79 -5.64
CA LYS A 66 8.46 4.87 -7.00
C LYS A 66 7.03 5.42 -6.96
N MET A 67 6.23 5.03 -5.97
CA MET A 67 4.86 5.53 -5.80
C MET A 67 4.83 7.00 -5.37
N GLU A 68 5.72 7.43 -4.49
CA GLU A 68 5.87 8.85 -4.13
C GLU A 68 6.27 9.70 -5.34
N ALA A 69 7.20 9.22 -6.16
CA ALA A 69 7.56 9.86 -7.42
C ALA A 69 6.36 9.92 -8.38
N TYR A 70 5.58 8.85 -8.50
CA TYR A 70 4.37 8.84 -9.32
C TYR A 70 3.31 9.84 -8.83
N VAL A 71 3.08 9.94 -7.52
CA VAL A 71 2.13 10.91 -6.93
C VAL A 71 2.58 12.36 -7.20
N SER A 72 3.86 12.67 -6.99
CA SER A 72 4.37 14.02 -7.25
C SER A 72 4.29 14.42 -8.74
N LEU A 73 4.47 13.46 -9.66
CA LEU A 73 4.30 13.67 -11.09
C LEU A 73 2.84 13.93 -11.48
N THR A 74 1.91 13.12 -10.97
CA THR A 74 0.48 13.29 -11.28
C THR A 74 -0.08 14.60 -10.71
N GLN A 75 0.35 15.01 -9.52
CA GLN A 75 -0.06 16.29 -8.91
C GLN A 75 0.53 17.52 -9.64
N SER A 76 1.78 17.44 -10.11
CA SER A 76 2.45 18.57 -10.80
C SER A 76 1.97 18.81 -12.24
N GLN A 77 1.32 17.83 -12.87
CA GLN A 77 0.74 17.99 -14.21
C GLN A 77 -0.48 18.93 -14.24
N GLY A 78 -1.12 19.20 -13.09
CA GLY A 78 -2.28 20.10 -13.00
C GLY A 78 -1.98 21.60 -13.12
N THR A 79 -0.72 22.03 -12.94
CA THR A 79 -0.44 23.45 -12.61
C THR A 79 0.51 24.20 -13.55
N ARG A 80 1.07 23.58 -14.60
CA ARG A 80 2.01 24.28 -15.50
C ARG A 80 1.70 24.08 -16.98
N ARG A 81 1.61 25.21 -17.69
CA ARG A 81 1.61 25.31 -19.16
C ARG A 81 2.53 24.25 -19.77
N LYS A 82 1.96 23.36 -20.59
CA LYS A 82 2.70 22.34 -21.36
C LYS A 82 3.78 23.02 -22.22
N LYS A 83 5.01 23.12 -21.70
CA LYS A 83 6.18 23.43 -22.52
C LYS A 83 6.38 22.25 -23.49
N ARG A 84 6.25 22.54 -24.78
CA ARG A 84 6.51 21.61 -25.90
C ARG A 84 7.99 21.22 -25.88
N SER A 85 8.41 20.25 -25.06
CA SER A 85 9.68 19.48 -25.25
C SER A 85 10.13 18.62 -24.06
N VAL A 86 9.33 18.36 -23.01
CA VAL A 86 9.78 17.42 -21.97
C VAL A 86 9.37 16.00 -22.35
N SER A 87 10.37 15.30 -22.88
CA SER A 87 10.47 13.87 -23.09
C SER A 87 9.79 13.07 -21.97
N SER A 88 8.98 12.08 -22.37
CA SER A 88 8.42 10.95 -21.60
C SER A 88 8.58 11.01 -20.08
N THR A 89 7.46 11.18 -19.38
CA THR A 89 7.33 10.95 -17.94
C THR A 89 7.65 9.48 -17.62
N ASN A 90 8.93 9.14 -17.57
CA ASN A 90 9.41 7.79 -17.27
C ASN A 90 9.56 7.67 -15.76
N TYR A 91 8.45 7.46 -15.04
CA TYR A 91 8.57 6.78 -13.76
C TYR A 91 8.84 5.30 -14.06
N SER A 92 9.70 4.67 -13.25
CA SER A 92 10.04 3.27 -13.46
C SER A 92 8.88 2.38 -12.99
N PRO A 93 8.41 1.40 -13.79
CA PRO A 93 7.42 0.42 -13.35
C PRO A 93 7.76 -0.21 -12.01
N LEU A 94 6.71 -0.58 -11.26
CA LEU A 94 6.86 -1.51 -10.16
C LEU A 94 7.26 -2.89 -10.67
N THR A 95 8.34 -3.44 -10.13
CA THR A 95 8.72 -4.82 -10.39
C THR A 95 7.77 -5.78 -9.67
N ARG A 96 7.82 -7.06 -10.03
CA ARG A 96 7.05 -8.10 -9.34
C ARG A 96 7.46 -8.21 -7.86
N GLU A 97 8.76 -8.09 -7.58
CA GLU A 97 9.33 -8.17 -6.24
C GLU A 97 8.85 -7.00 -5.37
N GLU A 98 8.84 -5.79 -5.92
CA GLU A 98 8.32 -4.59 -5.25
C GLU A 98 6.82 -4.70 -4.98
N ARG A 99 6.03 -5.19 -5.95
CA ARG A 99 4.59 -5.47 -5.77
C ARG A 99 4.33 -6.51 -4.69
N THR A 100 5.13 -7.57 -4.67
CA THR A 100 5.06 -8.63 -3.67
C THR A 100 5.36 -8.06 -2.28
N ALA A 101 6.44 -7.28 -2.16
CA ALA A 101 6.84 -6.65 -0.91
C ALA A 101 5.76 -5.70 -0.37
N LEU A 102 5.07 -4.92 -1.22
CA LEU A 102 3.93 -4.08 -0.81
C LEU A 102 2.80 -4.92 -0.20
N SER A 103 2.45 -6.04 -0.83
CA SER A 103 1.38 -6.92 -0.33
C SER A 103 1.76 -7.65 0.97
N GLU A 104 3.02 -8.06 1.12
CA GLU A 104 3.50 -8.71 2.34
C GLU A 104 3.62 -7.71 3.50
N MET A 105 4.10 -6.49 3.24
CA MET A 105 4.14 -5.43 4.25
C MET A 105 2.75 -5.06 4.76
N TYR A 106 1.73 -5.10 3.90
CA TYR A 106 0.35 -4.92 4.33
C TYR A 106 -0.12 -6.01 5.30
N LYS A 107 0.26 -7.27 5.08
CA LYS A 107 -0.05 -8.38 6.01
C LYS A 107 0.64 -8.17 7.36
N PHE A 108 1.92 -7.77 7.37
CA PHE A 108 2.63 -7.48 8.61
C PHE A 108 2.04 -6.28 9.35
N PHE A 109 1.59 -5.26 8.61
CA PHE A 109 0.88 -4.13 9.19
C PHE A 109 -0.45 -4.55 9.85
N GLU A 110 -1.22 -5.44 9.20
CA GLU A 110 -2.43 -6.03 9.78
C GLU A 110 -2.12 -6.86 11.04
N GLU A 111 -1.06 -7.68 11.01
CA GLU A 111 -0.59 -8.45 12.18
C GLU A 111 -0.23 -7.54 13.36
N LEU A 112 0.48 -6.43 13.10
CA LEU A 112 0.83 -5.43 14.12
C LEU A 112 -0.38 -4.70 14.68
N GLU A 113 -1.37 -4.34 13.85
CA GLU A 113 -2.60 -3.71 14.35
C GLU A 113 -3.44 -4.65 15.21
N LEU A 114 -3.51 -5.94 14.85
CA LEU A 114 -4.18 -6.93 15.70
C LEU A 114 -3.50 -7.03 17.06
N LYS A 115 -2.16 -7.00 17.08
CA LYS A 115 -1.39 -6.98 18.32
C LYS A 115 -1.58 -5.68 19.11
N GLN A 116 -1.65 -4.54 18.44
CA GLN A 116 -1.98 -3.27 19.08
C GLN A 116 -3.36 -3.34 19.77
N LYS A 117 -4.37 -3.89 19.09
CA LYS A 117 -5.72 -4.08 19.67
C LYS A 117 -5.74 -5.03 20.86
N GLU A 118 -4.82 -6.00 20.90
CA GLU A 118 -4.66 -6.93 22.02
C GLU A 118 -3.97 -6.28 23.23
N PHE A 119 -2.92 -5.48 23.00
CA PHE A 119 -2.09 -4.91 24.06
C PHE A 119 -2.67 -3.62 24.66
N LEU A 120 -3.40 -2.82 23.88
CA LEU A 120 -3.92 -1.54 24.34
C LEU A 120 -4.90 -1.70 25.52
N PRO A 121 -5.88 -2.64 25.51
CA PRO A 121 -6.71 -2.89 26.69
C PRO A 121 -5.93 -3.38 27.92
N LYS A 122 -4.89 -4.20 27.72
CA LYS A 122 -4.02 -4.67 28.82
C LYS A 122 -3.29 -3.50 29.48
N LEU A 123 -2.79 -2.55 28.70
CA LEU A 123 -2.11 -1.36 29.21
C LEU A 123 -3.05 -0.47 30.03
N TYR A 124 -4.22 -0.14 29.50
CA TYR A 124 -5.22 0.67 30.22
C TYR A 124 -5.75 -0.04 31.47
N GLY A 125 -5.87 -1.37 31.43
CA GLY A 125 -6.21 -2.19 32.60
C GLY A 125 -5.19 -2.09 33.74
N ILE A 126 -3.90 -1.94 33.44
CA ILE A 126 -2.86 -1.71 34.47
C ILE A 126 -3.04 -0.35 35.13
N GLU A 127 -3.42 0.67 34.37
CA GLU A 127 -3.71 2.02 34.89
C GLU A 127 -5.07 2.14 35.59
N GLY A 128 -5.90 1.09 35.56
CA GLY A 128 -7.26 1.13 36.08
C GLY A 128 -8.20 2.03 35.27
N ARG A 129 -7.87 2.26 33.99
CA ARG A 129 -8.63 3.10 33.06
C ARG A 129 -9.35 2.24 32.03
N GLU A 130 -10.46 2.75 31.50
CA GLU A 130 -11.07 2.15 30.32
C GLU A 130 -10.23 2.47 29.08
N ALA A 131 -10.05 1.46 28.23
CA ALA A 131 -9.30 1.63 26.99
C ALA A 131 -10.10 2.48 25.99
N PRO A 132 -9.47 3.48 25.34
CA PRO A 132 -10.13 4.24 24.29
C PRO A 132 -10.48 3.30 23.13
N THR A 133 -11.65 3.54 22.53
CA THR A 133 -12.01 2.84 21.30
C THR A 133 -11.12 3.35 20.17
N VAL A 134 -10.19 2.51 19.69
CA VAL A 134 -9.36 2.85 18.54
C VAL A 134 -10.22 2.76 17.28
N VAL A 135 -10.58 3.93 16.74
CA VAL A 135 -11.26 4.02 15.44
C VAL A 135 -10.24 3.73 14.35
N VAL A 136 -10.18 2.48 13.90
CA VAL A 136 -9.36 2.10 12.73
C VAL A 136 -10.17 2.41 11.47
N SER A 137 -9.53 3.04 10.49
CA SER A 137 -10.15 3.29 9.18
C SER A 137 -10.63 1.97 8.56
N PRO A 138 -11.79 1.96 7.88
CA PRO A 138 -12.29 0.77 7.23
C PRO A 138 -11.32 0.36 6.12
N LYS A 139 -10.70 -0.81 6.28
CA LYS A 139 -9.78 -1.39 5.30
C LYS A 139 -10.02 -2.90 5.17
N PRO A 140 -9.86 -3.46 3.96
CA PRO A 140 -10.10 -4.88 3.71
C PRO A 140 -9.02 -5.76 4.33
N ARG A 141 -9.36 -6.97 4.75
CA ARG A 141 -8.37 -7.92 5.29
C ARG A 141 -7.45 -8.42 4.19
N SER A 142 -6.20 -8.72 4.52
CA SER A 142 -5.26 -9.28 3.53
C SER A 142 -5.76 -10.60 2.92
N SER A 143 -6.51 -11.40 3.68
CA SER A 143 -7.15 -12.64 3.19
C SER A 143 -8.20 -12.38 2.11
N GLU A 144 -9.01 -11.34 2.24
CA GLU A 144 -10.03 -10.94 1.26
C GLU A 144 -9.38 -10.46 -0.04
N LEU A 145 -8.27 -9.72 0.07
CA LEU A 145 -7.53 -9.21 -1.09
C LEU A 145 -6.82 -10.31 -1.88
N SER A 146 -6.45 -11.42 -1.25
CA SER A 146 -5.63 -12.48 -1.87
C SER A 146 -6.24 -13.03 -3.17
N SER A 147 -7.55 -13.28 -3.18
CA SER A 147 -8.27 -13.75 -4.37
C SER A 147 -8.22 -12.73 -5.50
N HIS A 148 -8.46 -11.45 -5.18
CA HIS A 148 -8.41 -10.36 -6.16
C HIS A 148 -7.01 -10.16 -6.74
N LEU A 149 -5.98 -10.15 -5.90
CA LEU A 149 -4.58 -10.04 -6.31
C LEU A 149 -4.14 -11.21 -7.21
N ASN A 150 -4.61 -12.42 -6.92
CA ASN A 150 -4.35 -13.60 -7.74
C ASN A 150 -5.01 -13.49 -9.12
N GLN A 151 -6.25 -13.03 -9.18
CA GLN A 151 -6.97 -12.86 -10.45
C GLN A 151 -6.28 -11.87 -11.39
N ILE A 152 -5.73 -10.78 -10.86
CA ILE A 152 -5.00 -9.77 -11.64
C ILE A 152 -3.52 -10.11 -11.86
N GLY A 153 -3.02 -11.24 -11.32
CA GLY A 153 -1.62 -11.63 -11.46
C GLY A 153 -0.63 -10.71 -10.73
N TRP A 154 -1.06 -10.09 -9.63
CA TRP A 154 -0.26 -9.08 -8.89
C TRP A 154 1.11 -9.59 -8.44
N VAL A 155 1.13 -10.78 -7.83
CA VAL A 155 2.33 -11.39 -7.27
C VAL A 155 2.96 -12.39 -8.25
N SER A 156 2.15 -13.00 -9.12
CA SER A 156 2.56 -14.15 -9.94
C SER A 156 3.10 -13.78 -11.32
N GLN A 157 2.71 -12.63 -11.89
CA GLN A 157 3.06 -12.26 -13.26
C GLN A 157 3.96 -11.04 -13.31
N ALA A 158 4.76 -10.90 -14.38
CA ALA A 158 5.61 -9.73 -14.60
C ALA A 158 4.80 -8.44 -14.84
N GLN A 159 3.60 -8.56 -15.42
CA GLN A 159 2.65 -7.47 -15.65
C GLN A 159 1.28 -7.84 -15.06
N VAL A 160 0.55 -6.83 -14.58
CA VAL A 160 -0.81 -7.02 -14.07
C VAL A 160 -1.80 -7.21 -15.23
N ARG A 161 -2.77 -8.08 -15.04
CA ARG A 161 -3.88 -8.26 -15.99
C ARG A 161 -4.94 -7.20 -15.71
N TYR A 162 -5.28 -6.42 -16.72
CA TYR A 162 -6.32 -5.39 -16.65
C TYR A 162 -7.65 -5.80 -17.30
N THR A 163 -7.64 -6.90 -18.09
CA THR A 163 -8.84 -7.47 -18.73
C THR A 163 -8.71 -8.99 -18.89
N THR A 164 -9.85 -9.70 -18.94
CA THR A 164 -9.92 -11.11 -19.35
C THR A 164 -10.29 -11.30 -20.82
N GLU A 165 -10.31 -10.23 -21.62
CA GLU A 165 -10.52 -10.34 -23.06
C GLU A 165 -9.45 -11.28 -23.66
N ARG A 166 -9.86 -12.51 -23.98
CA ARG A 166 -9.08 -13.37 -24.86
C ARG A 166 -9.34 -12.89 -26.28
N PRO A 167 -8.30 -12.59 -27.07
CA PRO A 167 -8.50 -12.36 -28.48
C PRO A 167 -9.21 -13.59 -29.05
N GLY A 168 -10.37 -13.39 -29.67
CA GLY A 168 -11.00 -14.45 -30.44
C GLY A 168 -9.99 -14.94 -31.48
N GLY A 169 -9.95 -16.26 -31.72
CA GLY A 169 -9.21 -16.77 -32.89
C GLY A 169 -9.66 -16.06 -34.17
N TYR A 170 -8.85 -16.12 -35.23
CA TYR A 170 -9.11 -15.40 -36.50
C TYR A 170 -10.59 -15.49 -36.92
N GLY A 171 -11.26 -14.33 -37.03
CA GLY A 171 -12.69 -14.24 -37.40
C GLY A 171 -13.71 -14.40 -36.26
N LYS A 172 -13.29 -14.64 -35.01
CA LYS A 172 -14.17 -14.72 -33.84
C LYS A 172 -14.14 -13.42 -33.04
N LYS A 173 -15.31 -12.99 -32.55
CA LYS A 173 -15.41 -11.88 -31.59
C LYS A 173 -14.70 -12.26 -30.29
N ASN A 174 -14.06 -11.29 -29.64
CA ASN A 174 -13.52 -11.46 -28.31
C ASN A 174 -14.64 -11.92 -27.36
N THR A 175 -14.35 -12.91 -26.51
CA THR A 175 -15.31 -13.35 -25.49
C THR A 175 -15.50 -12.27 -24.42
N PRO A 176 -16.72 -12.12 -23.86
CA PRO A 176 -17.03 -11.08 -22.91
C PRO A 176 -16.10 -11.09 -21.69
N ASN A 177 -15.73 -9.89 -21.25
CA ASN A 177 -14.89 -9.67 -20.08
C ASN A 177 -15.72 -9.85 -18.80
N HIS A 178 -15.44 -10.90 -18.00
CA HIS A 178 -16.15 -11.13 -16.74
C HIS A 178 -15.97 -9.99 -15.73
N TRP A 179 -14.94 -9.16 -15.91
CA TRP A 179 -14.68 -7.98 -15.07
C TRP A 179 -15.51 -6.75 -15.45
N VAL A 180 -16.34 -6.81 -16.50
CA VAL A 180 -17.32 -5.75 -16.83
C VAL A 180 -18.38 -5.62 -15.73
N ASN A 181 -18.73 -6.73 -15.06
CA ASN A 181 -19.58 -6.66 -13.88
C ASN A 181 -18.76 -6.13 -12.71
N TRP A 182 -19.03 -4.89 -12.30
CA TRP A 182 -18.33 -4.20 -11.22
C TRP A 182 -18.33 -4.99 -9.91
N GLU A 183 -19.45 -5.65 -9.58
CA GLU A 183 -19.57 -6.44 -8.35
C GLU A 183 -18.63 -7.65 -8.29
N LYS A 184 -18.16 -8.12 -9.45
CA LYS A 184 -17.23 -9.25 -9.57
C LYS A 184 -15.84 -8.81 -10.05
N ASN A 185 -15.60 -7.52 -10.20
CA ASN A 185 -14.35 -6.99 -10.73
C ASN A 185 -13.26 -7.06 -9.65
N PRO A 186 -12.09 -7.67 -9.93
CA PRO A 186 -11.02 -7.79 -8.95
C PRO A 186 -10.36 -6.46 -8.58
N TYR A 187 -10.60 -5.39 -9.36
CA TYR A 187 -10.16 -4.04 -9.04
C TYR A 187 -11.11 -3.28 -8.11
N LYS A 188 -12.30 -3.82 -7.80
CA LYS A 188 -13.29 -3.17 -6.92
C LYS A 188 -12.73 -2.73 -5.56
N PRO A 189 -11.89 -3.52 -4.85
CA PRO A 189 -11.30 -3.08 -3.58
C PRO A 189 -10.29 -1.93 -3.73
N PHE A 190 -9.74 -1.75 -4.93
CA PHE A 190 -8.61 -0.84 -5.17
C PHE A 190 -9.00 0.45 -5.88
N LEU A 191 -10.17 0.50 -6.53
CA LEU A 191 -10.65 1.69 -7.22
C LEU A 191 -11.94 2.18 -6.56
N SER A 192 -12.12 3.49 -6.54
CA SER A 192 -13.24 4.07 -5.77
C SER A 192 -14.57 3.90 -6.50
N GLN A 193 -14.53 3.88 -7.84
CA GLN A 193 -15.71 3.84 -8.71
C GLN A 193 -15.45 3.02 -9.99
N VAL A 194 -16.53 2.51 -10.60
CA VAL A 194 -16.47 1.81 -11.89
C VAL A 194 -16.00 2.70 -13.04
N SER A 195 -16.23 4.01 -12.94
CA SER A 195 -15.76 5.02 -13.89
C SER A 195 -14.23 5.03 -13.99
N GLU A 196 -13.54 4.96 -12.85
CA GLU A 196 -12.07 4.90 -12.78
C GLU A 196 -11.53 3.66 -13.48
N TYR A 197 -12.14 2.49 -13.26
CA TYR A 197 -11.77 1.26 -13.98
C TYR A 197 -11.97 1.41 -15.50
N THR A 198 -13.12 1.95 -15.91
CA THR A 198 -13.48 2.10 -17.32
C THR A 198 -12.55 3.07 -18.02
N GLU A 199 -12.16 4.16 -17.37
CA GLU A 199 -11.19 5.13 -17.88
C GLU A 199 -9.82 4.47 -18.11
N LEU A 200 -9.31 3.72 -17.14
CA LEU A 200 -8.04 3.00 -17.27
C LEU A 200 -8.07 1.99 -18.43
N VAL A 201 -9.16 1.23 -18.58
CA VAL A 201 -9.34 0.31 -19.70
C VAL A 201 -9.35 1.07 -21.04
N ASN A 202 -10.04 2.21 -21.10
CA ASN A 202 -10.10 3.03 -22.32
C ASN A 202 -8.74 3.62 -22.68
N GLN A 203 -7.95 4.06 -21.70
CA GLN A 203 -6.58 4.55 -21.91
C GLN A 203 -5.69 3.46 -22.51
N VAL A 204 -5.77 2.22 -21.99
CA VAL A 204 -5.03 1.09 -22.57
C VAL A 204 -5.51 0.79 -24.00
N LYS A 205 -6.82 0.69 -24.23
CA LYS A 205 -7.38 0.45 -25.57
C LYS A 205 -6.96 1.51 -26.57
N GLN A 206 -6.96 2.79 -26.18
CA GLN A 206 -6.51 3.88 -27.03
C GLN A 206 -5.00 3.78 -27.33
N ALA A 207 -4.17 3.44 -26.33
CA ALA A 207 -2.75 3.23 -26.54
C ALA A 207 -2.47 2.04 -27.49
N GLU A 208 -3.23 0.94 -27.36
CA GLU A 208 -3.16 -0.20 -28.28
C GLU A 208 -3.58 0.18 -29.70
N GLN A 209 -4.69 0.90 -29.85
CA GLN A 209 -5.16 1.38 -31.15
C GLN A 209 -4.14 2.30 -31.83
N ASN A 210 -3.55 3.24 -31.08
CA ASN A 210 -2.51 4.14 -31.58
C ASN A 210 -1.27 3.36 -32.04
N ARG A 211 -0.81 2.39 -31.24
CA ARG A 211 0.30 1.50 -31.59
C ARG A 211 0.01 0.69 -32.85
N ASN A 212 -1.16 0.07 -32.93
CA ASN A 212 -1.56 -0.76 -34.06
C ASN A 212 -1.76 0.07 -35.34
N SER A 213 -2.31 1.28 -35.22
CA SER A 213 -2.46 2.23 -36.33
C SER A 213 -1.09 2.70 -36.85
N TYR A 214 -0.14 2.98 -35.95
CA TYR A 214 1.24 3.29 -36.34
C TYR A 214 1.89 2.13 -37.08
N ILE A 215 1.86 0.91 -36.52
CA ILE A 215 2.47 -0.27 -37.14
C ILE A 215 1.82 -0.55 -38.50
N SER A 216 0.48 -0.54 -38.58
CA SER A 216 -0.24 -0.81 -39.83
C SER A 216 0.04 0.24 -40.91
N GLY A 217 0.10 1.53 -40.55
CA GLY A 217 0.46 2.61 -41.47
C GLY A 217 1.91 2.53 -41.99
N GLN A 218 2.82 1.88 -41.26
CA GLN A 218 4.20 1.66 -41.69
C GLN A 218 4.40 0.35 -42.46
N ARG A 219 3.39 -0.54 -42.58
CA ARG A 219 3.57 -1.86 -43.22
C ARG A 219 4.08 -1.78 -44.65
N TRP A 220 3.46 -0.93 -45.48
CA TRP A 220 3.88 -0.78 -46.88
C TRP A 220 5.29 -0.21 -47.00
N LYS A 221 5.62 0.79 -46.19
CA LYS A 221 6.97 1.36 -46.10
C LYS A 221 7.98 0.33 -45.61
N GLY A 222 7.57 -0.54 -44.68
CA GLY A 222 8.37 -1.65 -44.17
C GLY A 222 8.66 -2.70 -45.25
N VAL A 223 7.68 -3.03 -46.10
CA VAL A 223 7.89 -3.93 -47.25
C VAL A 223 8.88 -3.33 -48.24
N LEU A 224 8.76 -2.04 -48.56
CA LEU A 224 9.72 -1.35 -49.42
C LEU A 224 11.12 -1.27 -48.76
N ALA A 225 11.19 -1.08 -47.45
CA ALA A 225 12.44 -1.03 -46.69
C ALA A 225 13.15 -2.40 -46.65
N LEU A 226 12.44 -3.53 -46.68
CA LEU A 226 13.06 -4.85 -46.77
C LEU A 226 13.96 -4.99 -48.02
N LEU A 227 13.56 -4.35 -49.12
CA LEU A 227 14.35 -4.35 -50.37
C LEU A 227 15.61 -3.46 -50.29
N ALA A 228 15.61 -2.44 -49.43
CA ALA A 228 16.73 -1.51 -49.23
C ALA A 228 17.68 -1.93 -48.09
N GLY A 229 17.39 -3.03 -47.39
CA GLY A 229 18.24 -3.64 -46.38
C GLY A 229 17.94 -3.26 -44.92
N PRO A 230 18.60 -3.91 -43.94
CA PRO A 230 18.18 -3.92 -42.53
C PRO A 230 18.15 -2.54 -41.83
N GLY A 231 19.05 -1.63 -42.19
CA GLY A 231 19.10 -0.28 -41.61
C GLY A 231 17.87 0.56 -41.91
N SER A 232 17.29 0.40 -43.10
CA SER A 232 16.09 1.13 -43.53
C SER A 232 14.82 0.62 -42.85
N VAL A 233 14.75 -0.69 -42.54
CA VAL A 233 13.67 -1.28 -41.74
C VAL A 233 13.69 -0.71 -40.32
N ARG A 234 14.87 -0.62 -39.71
CA ARG A 234 15.02 -0.03 -38.36
C ARG A 234 14.56 1.43 -38.31
N SER A 235 14.89 2.22 -39.33
CA SER A 235 14.45 3.62 -39.45
C SER A 235 12.93 3.74 -39.58
N THR A 236 12.32 2.89 -40.41
CA THR A 236 10.87 2.89 -40.67
C THR A 236 10.04 2.64 -39.40
N TYR A 237 10.57 1.82 -38.48
CA TYR A 237 9.93 1.50 -37.21
C TYR A 237 10.55 2.20 -35.99
N ALA A 238 11.42 3.22 -36.18
CA ALA A 238 12.12 3.89 -35.07
C ALA A 238 11.16 4.52 -34.04
N GLY A 239 9.97 4.93 -34.46
CA GLY A 239 8.93 5.48 -33.58
C GLY A 239 8.15 4.42 -32.78
N ALA A 240 8.26 3.13 -33.11
CA ALA A 240 7.49 2.06 -32.47
C ALA A 240 7.72 1.99 -30.94
N ASN A 241 8.96 2.28 -30.51
CA ASN A 241 9.32 2.27 -29.09
C ASN A 241 8.51 3.29 -28.28
N SER A 242 8.20 4.46 -28.85
CA SER A 242 7.37 5.46 -28.16
C SER A 242 5.96 4.95 -27.92
N TYR A 243 5.33 4.32 -28.92
CA TYR A 243 3.99 3.73 -28.77
C TYR A 243 3.98 2.53 -27.83
N ASN A 244 5.03 1.70 -27.84
CA ASN A 244 5.20 0.61 -26.88
C ASN A 244 5.31 1.16 -25.44
N ASN A 245 6.08 2.23 -25.24
CA ASN A 245 6.21 2.87 -23.93
C ASN A 245 4.89 3.47 -23.45
N TYR A 246 4.11 4.13 -24.32
CA TYR A 246 2.79 4.65 -23.94
C TYR A 246 1.82 3.53 -23.54
N LEU A 247 1.82 2.42 -24.28
CA LEU A 247 1.02 1.25 -23.94
C LEU A 247 1.43 0.67 -22.59
N GLN A 248 2.73 0.54 -22.36
CA GLN A 248 3.27 0.04 -21.11
C GLN A 248 2.89 0.95 -19.93
N LEU A 249 3.03 2.27 -20.06
CA LEU A 249 2.63 3.23 -19.02
C LEU A 249 1.13 3.15 -18.71
N ALA A 250 0.28 3.03 -19.73
CA ALA A 250 -1.16 2.86 -19.53
C ALA A 250 -1.51 1.56 -18.78
N GLN A 251 -0.77 0.48 -19.04
CA GLN A 251 -0.94 -0.79 -18.32
C GLN A 251 -0.42 -0.72 -16.88
N GLU A 252 0.69 -0.01 -16.66
CA GLU A 252 1.28 0.21 -15.34
C GLU A 252 0.39 1.04 -14.42
N GLU A 253 -0.48 1.88 -14.97
CA GLU A 253 -1.43 2.68 -14.21
C GLU A 253 -2.34 1.83 -13.30
N PHE A 254 -2.79 0.67 -13.79
CA PHE A 254 -3.51 -0.31 -12.96
C PHE A 254 -2.66 -0.79 -11.78
N SER A 255 -1.37 -1.00 -12.04
CA SER A 255 -0.45 -1.45 -11.01
C SER A 255 -0.27 -0.38 -9.94
N ASN A 256 -0.06 0.86 -10.34
CA ASN A 256 0.16 1.97 -9.43
C ASN A 256 -1.06 2.24 -8.55
N LYS A 257 -2.28 2.18 -9.10
CA LYS A 257 -3.51 2.37 -8.32
C LYS A 257 -3.65 1.36 -7.18
N VAL A 258 -3.35 0.09 -7.46
CA VAL A 258 -3.35 -0.97 -6.43
C VAL A 258 -2.26 -0.71 -5.38
N ALA A 259 -1.05 -0.36 -5.80
CA ALA A 259 0.04 -0.04 -4.88
C ALA A 259 -0.27 1.18 -3.98
N LEU A 260 -0.87 2.23 -4.54
CA LEU A 260 -1.29 3.41 -3.79
C LEU A 260 -2.33 3.08 -2.74
N LYS A 261 -3.25 2.16 -3.01
CA LYS A 261 -4.23 1.70 -2.02
C LYS A 261 -3.58 0.96 -0.86
N PHE A 262 -2.57 0.11 -1.11
CA PHE A 262 -1.80 -0.49 -0.03
C PHE A 262 -1.14 0.57 0.85
N LEU A 263 -0.50 1.59 0.25
CA LEU A 263 0.11 2.68 1.01
C LEU A 263 -0.93 3.51 1.77
N GLU A 264 -2.11 3.75 1.19
CA GLU A 264 -3.24 4.42 1.84
C GLU A 264 -3.70 3.64 3.07
N TRP A 265 -3.95 2.32 2.94
CA TRP A 265 -4.38 1.49 4.06
C TRP A 265 -3.32 1.34 5.16
N MET A 266 -2.03 1.51 4.84
CA MET A 266 -0.93 1.54 5.80
C MET A 266 -0.69 2.95 6.39
N ASN A 267 -1.48 3.95 6.02
CA ASN A 267 -1.29 5.37 6.38
C ASN A 267 0.10 5.90 6.00
N GLN A 268 0.68 5.39 4.91
CA GLN A 268 2.02 5.75 4.42
C GLN A 268 1.99 6.79 3.30
N LEU A 269 0.80 7.17 2.84
CA LEU A 269 0.61 8.18 1.83
C LEU A 269 0.23 9.50 2.52
N GLN A 270 1.11 10.49 2.48
CA GLN A 270 0.76 11.86 2.88
C GLN A 270 -0.23 12.40 1.85
N ARG A 271 -1.53 12.39 2.19
CA ARG A 271 -2.46 13.32 1.55
C ARG A 271 -2.18 14.65 2.21
N ASP A 272 -1.71 15.63 1.45
CA ASP A 272 -1.78 17.02 1.90
C ASP A 272 -3.23 17.26 2.32
N SER A 273 -3.46 17.36 3.62
CA SER A 273 -4.70 17.83 4.20
C SER A 273 -4.82 19.30 3.82
N LYS A 274 -5.33 19.56 2.61
CA LYS A 274 -5.91 20.84 2.29
C LYS A 274 -7.26 20.90 3.01
N SER A 275 -7.22 21.50 4.20
CA SER A 275 -8.34 22.21 4.82
C SER A 275 -8.95 23.21 3.84
#